data_AF-A0A1S2ZU43-F1
#
_entry.id   AF-A0A1S2ZU43-F1
#
_cell.length_a   1.000
_cell.length_b   1.000
_cell.length_c   1.000
_cell.angle_alpha   90.00
_cell.angle_beta   90.00
_cell.angle_gamma   90.00
#
_symmetry.space_group_name_H-M   'P 1'
#
loop_
_entity.id
_entity.type
_entity.pdbx_description
1 polymer ?
#
loop_
_entity_poly.entity_id
_entity_poly.type
_entity_poly.pdbx_seq_one_letter_code
_entity_poly.pdbx_strand_id
1 'polypeptide(L)'
;MAWDIQQIQGKGIQVSKNFRRGCSIWVAPNGDPRTNATKLSECLVEKCPTEKGNLEISVQGTIVPAPNFNPTMDAQMLGGALQGFGCDKDMLIDILTQRCNAQRLMIAEAYQSMYGRDLISDLKEKLSDHFKDVMVGLMYPPPQYDAHELWHAMKGVGTDENCLIDILSSRTNGEIFQIQEAYCLQYNRNLQEDVYSDTSGHFRDTLINLVQGSREEGYTDPAMATQDAMVLWEACQQKTGEHKTMLQMILCNKSYQQLWLVFQEFQNISGQDIVDAINECYDGYFQQLLVAIVLCVRDKPAYFAYRLYCAIHDYGFHNKTVIRILIARSEIDLLTIRKRYKERYGKSLFHDIKNFASGHYEKALLAICAGDIEDY
;
A
#
# COMPACT_ATOMS: atom_id res chain seq x y z
N MET A 1 51.90 22.00 -0.37
CA MET A 1 52.40 21.53 -1.69
C MET A 1 51.37 20.53 -2.20
N ALA A 2 50.28 20.95 -2.84
CA ALA A 2 50.19 21.44 -4.22
C ALA A 2 50.37 20.31 -5.26
N TRP A 3 49.20 19.86 -5.77
CA TRP A 3 48.84 19.34 -7.11
C TRP A 3 49.59 18.14 -7.71
N ASP A 4 48.85 17.12 -8.14
CA ASP A 4 48.61 16.97 -9.59
C ASP A 4 47.39 16.09 -9.92
N ILE A 5 46.54 16.66 -10.76
CA ILE A 5 45.43 16.04 -11.50
C ILE A 5 46.00 15.71 -12.88
N GLN A 6 45.90 14.45 -13.33
CA GLN A 6 46.00 14.15 -14.76
C GLN A 6 44.89 13.21 -15.21
N GLN A 7 44.21 13.69 -16.24
CA GLN A 7 43.25 12.98 -17.07
C GLN A 7 43.90 11.76 -17.75
N ILE A 8 43.14 10.67 -17.87
CA ILE A 8 43.32 9.72 -18.97
C ILE A 8 41.98 9.55 -19.67
N GLN A 9 41.98 10.00 -20.91
CA GLN A 9 40.94 9.80 -21.92
C GLN A 9 40.86 8.33 -22.33
N GLY A 10 39.63 7.86 -22.58
CA GLY A 10 39.28 7.03 -23.73
C GLY A 10 39.90 5.63 -23.83
N LYS A 11 39.09 4.61 -23.56
CA LYS A 11 38.92 3.45 -24.45
C LYS A 11 37.60 2.75 -24.13
N GLY A 12 36.60 3.00 -24.98
CA GLY A 12 35.33 2.29 -24.98
C GLY A 12 35.53 0.84 -25.40
N ILE A 13 34.82 -0.06 -24.72
CA ILE A 13 34.59 -1.41 -25.22
C ILE A 13 33.22 -1.40 -25.90
N GLN A 14 33.24 -1.46 -27.23
CA GLN A 14 32.05 -1.77 -28.02
C GLN A 14 31.64 -3.21 -27.77
N VAL A 15 30.44 -3.41 -27.21
CA VAL A 15 29.66 -4.62 -27.48
C VAL A 15 28.47 -4.19 -28.33
N SER A 16 28.66 -4.22 -29.65
CA SER A 16 27.56 -4.06 -30.59
C SER A 16 26.95 -5.43 -30.87
N LYS A 17 25.65 -5.59 -30.63
CA LYS A 17 24.68 -5.94 -31.69
C LYS A 17 23.23 -5.87 -31.20
N ASN A 18 22.54 -4.87 -31.75
CA ASN A 18 21.18 -4.87 -32.26
C ASN A 18 20.02 -5.21 -31.31
N PHE A 19 19.44 -4.16 -30.70
CA PHE A 19 17.99 -4.11 -30.50
C PHE A 19 17.44 -2.75 -30.96
N ARG A 20 16.25 -2.79 -31.57
CA ARG A 20 15.61 -1.66 -32.25
C ARG A 20 15.20 -0.56 -31.26
N ARG A 21 15.24 0.68 -31.77
CA ARG A 21 14.77 1.97 -31.22
C ARG A 21 13.78 1.90 -30.04
N GLY A 22 14.11 2.60 -28.95
CA GLY A 22 13.15 3.07 -27.93
C GLY A 22 13.78 3.16 -26.53
N CYS A 23 13.82 4.38 -25.96
CA CYS A 23 14.23 4.73 -24.59
C CYS A 23 15.70 4.48 -24.18
N SER A 24 16.50 5.55 -24.23
CA SER A 24 17.72 5.68 -23.44
C SER A 24 17.36 6.01 -21.99
N ILE A 25 17.50 5.03 -21.10
CA ILE A 25 17.34 5.18 -19.65
C ILE A 25 18.60 5.85 -19.09
N TRP A 26 18.47 7.08 -18.64
CA TRP A 26 19.42 7.69 -17.70
C TRP A 26 18.97 7.34 -16.28
N VAL A 27 19.82 6.61 -15.55
CA VAL A 27 19.66 6.38 -14.11
C VAL A 27 20.54 7.39 -13.39
N ALA A 28 19.95 8.32 -12.64
CA ALA A 28 20.69 9.19 -11.75
C ALA A 28 21.13 8.39 -10.51
N PRO A 29 22.36 8.60 -10.00
CA PRO A 29 22.77 8.02 -8.73
C PRO A 29 22.08 8.79 -7.60
N ASN A 30 21.34 8.05 -6.77
CA ASN A 30 20.51 8.48 -5.64
C ASN A 30 19.04 8.76 -6.03
N GLY A 31 18.12 8.01 -5.41
CA GLY A 31 16.68 8.05 -5.67
C GLY A 31 16.07 9.42 -5.43
N ASP A 32 15.95 10.22 -6.50
CA ASP A 32 15.20 11.47 -6.50
C ASP A 32 13.69 11.14 -6.54
N PRO A 33 12.91 11.52 -5.51
CA PRO A 33 11.47 11.28 -5.44
C PRO A 33 10.69 11.84 -6.64
N ARG A 34 11.22 12.87 -7.32
CA ARG A 34 10.59 13.49 -8.49
C ARG A 34 10.51 12.53 -9.68
N THR A 35 11.50 11.66 -9.86
CA THR A 35 11.54 10.73 -11.01
C THR A 35 10.51 9.61 -10.89
N ASN A 36 10.12 9.23 -9.67
CA ASN A 36 9.10 8.21 -9.42
C ASN A 36 7.68 8.77 -9.53
N ALA A 37 7.49 10.03 -9.15
CA ALA A 37 6.20 10.71 -9.23
C ALA A 37 5.83 11.10 -10.68
N THR A 38 6.80 11.50 -11.50
CA THR A 38 6.58 11.75 -12.95
C THR A 38 6.29 10.46 -13.72
N LYS A 39 6.93 9.33 -13.38
CA LYS A 39 6.56 8.00 -13.93
C LYS A 39 5.16 7.54 -13.49
N LEU A 40 4.67 8.06 -12.38
CA LEU A 40 3.39 7.69 -11.79
C LEU A 40 2.21 8.27 -12.58
N SER A 41 2.28 9.55 -12.92
CA SER A 41 1.30 10.31 -13.67
C SER A 41 1.28 9.92 -15.15
N GLU A 42 2.43 9.88 -15.82
CA GLU A 42 2.55 9.51 -17.25
C GLU A 42 1.88 8.15 -17.55
N CYS A 43 1.98 7.18 -16.64
CA CYS A 43 1.42 5.83 -16.82
C CYS A 43 -0.05 5.66 -16.42
N LEU A 44 -0.60 6.50 -15.54
CA LEU A 44 -2.00 6.43 -15.13
C LEU A 44 -2.90 7.28 -16.04
N VAL A 45 -2.35 8.32 -16.65
CA VAL A 45 -3.05 9.13 -17.65
C VAL A 45 -3.23 8.37 -18.97
N GLU A 46 -2.22 7.60 -19.42
CA GLU A 46 -2.31 6.84 -20.68
C GLU A 46 -3.19 5.58 -20.63
N LYS A 47 -3.58 5.10 -19.44
CA LYS A 47 -4.35 3.84 -19.28
C LYS A 47 -5.67 3.99 -18.52
N CYS A 48 -6.09 5.19 -18.14
CA CYS A 48 -7.45 5.42 -17.68
C CYS A 48 -8.39 5.30 -18.89
N PRO A 49 -9.34 4.33 -18.93
CA PRO A 49 -10.29 4.24 -20.03
C PRO A 49 -11.12 5.52 -20.08
N THR A 50 -10.96 6.31 -21.13
CA THR A 50 -11.81 7.47 -21.44
C THR A 50 -13.16 7.06 -22.03
N GLU A 51 -13.48 5.78 -22.05
CA GLU A 51 -14.71 5.28 -22.66
C GLU A 51 -15.64 4.66 -21.61
N LYS A 52 -16.90 5.12 -21.67
CA LYS A 52 -18.07 4.56 -20.99
C LYS A 52 -18.21 3.07 -21.33
N GLY A 53 -17.52 2.23 -20.60
CA GLY A 53 -17.72 0.80 -20.56
C GLY A 53 -17.70 0.36 -19.10
N ASN A 54 -18.87 0.06 -18.54
CA ASN A 54 -19.00 -0.70 -17.29
C ASN A 54 -18.40 -2.09 -17.52
N LEU A 55 -17.08 -2.21 -17.44
CA LEU A 55 -16.44 -3.41 -16.97
C LEU A 55 -16.29 -3.20 -15.46
N GLU A 56 -17.31 -3.61 -14.70
CA GLU A 56 -17.13 -3.87 -13.28
C GLU A 56 -16.04 -4.95 -13.18
N ILE A 57 -14.78 -4.51 -13.04
CA ILE A 57 -13.70 -5.42 -12.67
C ILE A 57 -14.08 -5.91 -11.28
N SER A 58 -14.57 -7.14 -11.19
CA SER A 58 -14.88 -7.79 -9.91
C SER A 58 -13.65 -7.66 -9.02
N VAL A 59 -13.79 -6.87 -7.97
CA VAL A 59 -12.76 -6.64 -6.97
C VAL A 59 -12.66 -7.93 -6.17
N GLN A 60 -11.56 -8.66 -6.34
CA GLN A 60 -11.42 -10.02 -5.84
C GLN A 60 -10.14 -10.18 -5.01
N GLY A 61 -10.27 -10.77 -3.82
CA GLY A 61 -9.16 -11.23 -3.01
C GLY A 61 -8.51 -12.50 -3.57
N THR A 62 -7.31 -12.81 -3.10
CA THR A 62 -6.60 -14.06 -3.38
C THR A 62 -6.87 -15.13 -2.31
N ILE A 63 -7.22 -14.72 -1.09
CA ILE A 63 -7.65 -15.62 -0.02
C ILE A 63 -9.17 -15.57 0.08
N VAL A 64 -9.79 -16.74 0.07
CA VAL A 64 -11.25 -16.92 0.19
C VAL A 64 -11.56 -17.94 1.28
N PRO A 65 -12.80 -18.00 1.81
CA PRO A 65 -13.16 -19.02 2.79
C PRO A 65 -12.89 -20.43 2.25
N ALA A 66 -12.10 -21.20 3.00
CA ALA A 66 -11.79 -22.57 2.63
C ALA A 66 -13.04 -23.45 2.70
N PRO A 67 -13.31 -24.29 1.68
CA PRO A 67 -14.40 -25.26 1.74
C PRO A 67 -14.10 -26.35 2.75
N ASN A 68 -15.14 -26.93 3.36
CA ASN A 68 -15.03 -28.02 4.34
C ASN A 68 -14.12 -27.70 5.54
N PHE A 69 -14.06 -26.43 5.94
CA PHE A 69 -13.24 -25.95 7.05
C PHE A 69 -13.61 -26.61 8.39
N ASN A 70 -12.58 -27.07 9.12
CA ASN A 70 -12.71 -27.62 10.47
C ASN A 70 -11.68 -26.93 11.39
N PRO A 71 -12.11 -25.99 12.27
CA PRO A 71 -11.20 -25.24 13.13
C PRO A 71 -10.43 -26.12 14.11
N THR A 72 -11.04 -27.21 14.61
CA THR A 72 -10.40 -28.12 15.55
C THR A 72 -9.29 -28.93 14.88
N MET A 73 -9.49 -29.39 13.65
CA MET A 73 -8.46 -30.12 12.91
C MET A 73 -7.29 -29.20 12.55
N ASP A 74 -7.57 -28.00 12.05
CA ASP A 74 -6.53 -27.01 11.76
C ASP A 74 -5.75 -26.62 13.03
N ALA A 75 -6.44 -26.39 14.16
CA ALA A 75 -5.79 -26.11 15.43
C ALA A 75 -4.88 -27.27 15.89
N GLN A 76 -5.30 -28.53 15.71
CA GLN A 76 -4.47 -29.70 16.01
C GLN A 76 -3.19 -29.73 15.17
N MET A 77 -3.32 -29.49 13.86
CA MET A 77 -2.18 -29.48 12.94
C MET A 77 -1.21 -28.34 13.26
N LEU A 78 -1.71 -27.14 13.56
CA LEU A 78 -0.88 -26.02 14.03
C LEU A 78 -0.20 -26.32 15.36
N GLY A 79 -0.90 -26.95 16.31
CA GLY A 79 -0.33 -27.39 17.59
C GLY A 79 0.83 -28.36 17.39
N GLY A 80 0.65 -29.36 16.51
CA GLY A 80 1.74 -30.26 16.11
C GLY A 80 2.90 -29.52 15.44
N ALA A 81 2.63 -28.61 14.52
CA ALA A 81 3.64 -27.83 13.81
C ALA A 81 4.49 -26.94 14.73
N LEU A 82 3.87 -26.41 15.79
CA LEU A 82 4.54 -25.59 16.80
C LEU A 82 5.25 -26.43 17.89
N GLN A 83 4.92 -27.73 18.01
CA GLN A 83 5.51 -28.70 18.92
C GLN A 83 6.58 -29.54 18.21
N GLY A 84 7.78 -28.99 18.04
CA GLY A 84 8.92 -29.75 17.50
C GLY A 84 10.22 -28.95 17.53
N PHE A 85 11.36 -29.66 17.40
CA PHE A 85 12.66 -29.01 17.21
C PHE A 85 12.68 -28.41 15.80
N GLY A 86 12.55 -27.08 15.67
CA GLY A 86 12.65 -26.36 14.40
C GLY A 86 11.36 -25.74 13.85
N CYS A 87 10.18 -26.10 14.39
CA CYS A 87 8.84 -25.68 13.91
C CYS A 87 8.55 -26.05 12.43
N ASP A 88 7.42 -26.73 12.17
CA ASP A 88 6.99 -27.05 10.81
C ASP A 88 6.37 -25.81 10.13
N LYS A 89 7.24 -25.01 9.51
CA LYS A 89 6.86 -23.74 8.86
C LYS A 89 6.03 -23.95 7.59
N ASP A 90 6.19 -25.07 6.89
CA ASP A 90 5.40 -25.36 5.71
C ASP A 90 3.93 -25.64 6.09
N MET A 91 3.70 -26.39 7.18
CA MET A 91 2.35 -26.58 7.73
C MET A 91 1.69 -25.25 8.17
N LEU A 92 2.45 -24.32 8.76
CA LEU A 92 1.92 -22.99 9.09
C LEU A 92 1.48 -22.23 7.85
N ILE A 93 2.26 -22.27 6.77
CA ILE A 93 1.92 -21.62 5.50
C ILE A 93 0.66 -22.25 4.91
N ASP A 94 0.62 -23.56 4.80
CA ASP A 94 -0.47 -24.31 4.14
C ASP A 94 -1.82 -24.11 4.83
N ILE A 95 -1.83 -23.82 6.13
CA ILE A 95 -3.05 -23.51 6.87
C ILE A 95 -3.31 -22.00 6.86
N LEU A 96 -2.39 -21.18 7.37
CA LEU A 96 -2.68 -19.76 7.66
C LEU A 96 -2.78 -18.88 6.41
N THR A 97 -2.25 -19.31 5.27
CA THR A 97 -2.41 -18.59 3.99
C THR A 97 -3.61 -19.08 3.18
N GLN A 98 -4.23 -20.19 3.58
CA GLN A 98 -5.33 -20.84 2.86
C GLN A 98 -6.64 -20.83 3.67
N ARG A 99 -6.75 -19.93 4.65
CA ARG A 99 -7.95 -19.70 5.47
C ARG A 99 -8.22 -18.22 5.51
N CYS A 100 -9.46 -17.81 5.27
CA CYS A 100 -9.85 -16.42 5.43
C CYS A 100 -9.72 -16.00 6.90
N ASN A 101 -9.71 -14.69 7.18
CA ASN A 101 -9.47 -14.16 8.51
C ASN A 101 -10.48 -14.68 9.53
N ALA A 102 -11.76 -14.71 9.17
CA ALA A 102 -12.81 -15.27 10.02
C ALA A 102 -12.53 -16.73 10.42
N GLN A 103 -12.03 -17.55 9.49
CA GLN A 103 -11.64 -18.94 9.78
C GLN A 103 -10.40 -18.99 10.68
N ARG A 104 -9.39 -18.13 10.45
CA ARG A 104 -8.20 -18.04 11.31
C ARG A 104 -8.53 -17.69 12.75
N LEU A 105 -9.53 -16.83 12.97
CA LEU A 105 -10.02 -16.53 14.33
C LEU A 105 -10.68 -17.75 14.99
N MET A 106 -11.50 -18.51 14.25
CA MET A 106 -12.07 -19.77 14.76
C MET A 106 -10.99 -20.82 15.07
N ILE A 107 -9.90 -20.87 14.28
CA ILE A 107 -8.73 -21.71 14.57
C ILE A 107 -8.07 -21.27 15.88
N ALA A 108 -7.88 -19.97 16.08
CA ALA A 108 -7.27 -19.44 17.31
C ALA A 108 -8.09 -19.79 18.56
N GLU A 109 -9.42 -19.68 18.49
CA GLU A 109 -10.33 -20.09 19.58
C GLU A 109 -10.26 -21.59 19.87
N ALA A 110 -10.24 -22.43 18.83
CA ALA A 110 -10.08 -23.87 18.97
C ALA A 110 -8.71 -24.23 19.56
N TYR A 111 -7.64 -23.58 19.11
CA TYR A 111 -6.29 -23.75 19.62
C TYR A 111 -6.21 -23.41 21.12
N GLN A 112 -6.79 -22.29 21.53
CA GLN A 112 -6.84 -21.90 22.93
C GLN A 112 -7.61 -22.91 23.79
N SER A 113 -8.76 -23.38 23.30
CA SER A 113 -9.57 -24.39 24.00
C SER A 113 -8.83 -25.71 24.17
N MET A 114 -8.02 -26.10 23.18
CA MET A 114 -7.29 -27.36 23.16
C MET A 114 -6.01 -27.36 23.98
N TYR A 115 -5.23 -26.28 23.89
CA TYR A 115 -3.88 -26.22 24.45
C TYR A 115 -3.77 -25.28 25.67
N GLY A 116 -4.81 -24.50 25.96
CA GLY A 116 -4.78 -23.48 27.01
C GLY A 116 -3.78 -22.35 26.74
N ARG A 117 -3.36 -22.18 25.48
CA ARG A 117 -2.35 -21.21 25.03
C ARG A 117 -2.91 -20.33 23.91
N ASP A 118 -2.42 -19.11 23.82
CA ASP A 118 -2.76 -18.20 22.73
C ASP A 118 -1.91 -18.48 21.49
N LEU A 119 -2.56 -18.72 20.34
CA LEU A 119 -1.88 -19.06 19.08
C LEU A 119 -0.96 -17.93 18.61
N ILE A 120 -1.37 -16.67 18.75
CA ILE A 120 -0.55 -15.53 18.33
C ILE A 120 0.73 -15.45 19.19
N SER A 121 0.62 -15.68 20.49
CA SER A 121 1.76 -15.73 21.41
C SER A 121 2.71 -16.86 21.05
N ASP A 122 2.21 -18.06 20.73
CA ASP A 122 3.05 -19.18 20.31
C ASP A 122 3.76 -18.89 18.98
N LEU A 123 3.08 -18.29 18.00
CA LEU A 123 3.71 -17.85 16.76
C LEU A 123 4.84 -16.83 17.02
N LYS A 124 4.62 -15.87 17.92
CA LYS A 124 5.64 -14.87 18.31
C LYS A 124 6.84 -15.49 19.01
N GLU A 125 6.62 -16.51 19.85
CA GLU A 125 7.67 -17.23 20.57
C GLU A 125 8.49 -18.16 19.66
N LYS A 126 7.84 -18.80 18.69
CA LYS A 126 8.46 -19.87 17.87
C LYS A 126 9.06 -19.37 16.57
N LEU A 127 8.61 -18.25 16.03
CA LEU A 127 9.05 -17.72 14.75
C LEU A 127 9.97 -16.51 14.91
N SER A 128 10.75 -16.21 13.88
CA SER A 128 11.64 -15.04 13.82
C SER A 128 11.45 -14.26 12.53
N ASP A 129 11.99 -13.03 12.54
CA ASP A 129 12.16 -12.17 11.36
C ASP A 129 10.85 -11.97 10.57
N HIS A 130 10.96 -11.70 9.26
CA HIS A 130 9.83 -11.39 8.40
C HIS A 130 8.84 -12.54 8.22
N PHE A 131 9.27 -13.80 8.41
CA PHE A 131 8.34 -14.92 8.40
C PHE A 131 7.37 -14.86 9.60
N LYS A 132 7.87 -14.51 10.79
CA LYS A 132 7.02 -14.23 11.95
C LYS A 132 6.05 -13.09 11.66
N ASP A 133 6.54 -11.99 11.09
CA ASP A 133 5.72 -10.81 10.79
C ASP A 133 4.53 -11.18 9.89
N VAL A 134 4.74 -12.03 8.88
CA VAL A 134 3.66 -12.54 8.02
C VAL A 134 2.69 -13.42 8.80
N MET A 135 3.18 -14.49 9.45
CA MET A 135 2.32 -15.45 10.14
C MET A 135 1.49 -14.82 11.26
N VAL A 136 2.09 -13.88 12.00
CA VAL A 136 1.41 -13.15 13.07
C VAL A 136 0.43 -12.11 12.49
N GLY A 137 0.84 -11.36 11.46
CA GLY A 137 -0.02 -10.38 10.79
C GLY A 137 -1.30 -10.99 10.25
N LEU A 138 -1.20 -12.19 9.66
CA LEU A 138 -2.33 -12.97 9.16
C LEU A 138 -3.39 -13.28 10.25
N MET A 139 -3.01 -13.34 11.52
CA MET A 139 -3.93 -13.68 12.61
C MET A 139 -4.74 -12.49 13.15
N TYR A 140 -4.36 -11.26 12.82
CA TYR A 140 -5.09 -10.08 13.29
C TYR A 140 -6.39 -9.88 12.52
N PRO A 141 -7.52 -9.56 13.20
CA PRO A 141 -8.68 -8.97 12.53
C PRO A 141 -8.27 -7.73 11.72
N PRO A 142 -8.87 -7.43 10.54
CA PRO A 142 -8.38 -6.37 9.67
C PRO A 142 -8.23 -4.99 10.35
N PRO A 143 -9.20 -4.48 11.13
CA PRO A 143 -9.03 -3.20 11.83
C PRO A 143 -7.92 -3.21 12.89
N GLN A 144 -7.73 -4.36 13.53
CA GLN A 144 -6.66 -4.58 14.50
C GLN A 144 -5.28 -4.65 13.84
N TYR A 145 -5.20 -5.19 12.63
CA TYR A 145 -3.95 -5.22 11.87
C TYR A 145 -3.54 -3.81 11.43
N ASP A 146 -4.47 -3.02 10.89
CA ASP A 146 -4.21 -1.62 10.54
C ASP A 146 -3.84 -0.77 11.77
N ALA A 147 -4.52 -0.96 12.90
CA ALA A 147 -4.16 -0.30 14.16
C ALA A 147 -2.75 -0.68 14.63
N HIS A 148 -2.37 -1.95 14.49
CA HIS A 148 -1.02 -2.43 14.80
C HIS A 148 0.04 -1.79 13.90
N GLU A 149 -0.19 -1.73 12.60
CA GLU A 149 0.72 -1.09 11.64
C GLU A 149 0.87 0.42 11.91
N LEU A 150 -0.22 1.13 12.20
CA LEU A 150 -0.19 2.55 12.55
C LEU A 150 0.57 2.81 13.86
N TRP A 151 0.34 2.00 14.90
CA TRP A 151 1.03 2.16 16.18
C TRP A 151 2.54 1.93 16.01
N HIS A 152 2.92 0.88 15.29
CA HIS A 152 4.33 0.60 15.01
C HIS A 152 4.98 1.60 14.06
N ALA A 153 4.20 2.27 13.20
CA ALA A 153 4.69 3.36 12.35
C ALA A 153 5.04 4.62 13.15
N MET A 154 4.37 4.87 14.27
CA MET A 154 4.58 6.06 15.09
C MET A 154 5.40 5.78 16.35
N LYS A 155 5.52 4.51 16.76
CA LYS A 155 6.29 4.14 17.94
C LYS A 155 7.81 4.21 17.68
N GLY A 156 8.49 5.00 18.49
CA GLY A 156 9.93 4.94 18.67
C GLY A 156 10.63 6.18 18.15
N VAL A 157 11.88 6.04 17.69
CA VAL A 157 12.62 7.14 17.09
C VAL A 157 12.31 7.17 15.60
N GLY A 158 11.67 8.25 15.16
CA GLY A 158 11.23 8.43 13.77
C GLY A 158 9.84 7.85 13.51
N THR A 159 9.32 8.15 12.33
CA THR A 159 7.97 7.77 11.89
C THR A 159 8.08 7.06 10.55
N ASP A 160 7.25 6.04 10.31
CA ASP A 160 7.05 5.45 8.98
C ASP A 160 5.89 6.19 8.30
N GLU A 161 6.19 7.34 7.67
CA GLU A 161 5.18 8.15 7.01
C GLU A 161 4.51 7.41 5.86
N ASN A 162 5.23 6.50 5.20
CA ASN A 162 4.71 5.68 4.12
C ASN A 162 3.59 4.74 4.59
N CYS A 163 3.68 4.21 5.82
CA CYS A 163 2.60 3.45 6.46
C CYS A 163 1.37 4.31 6.72
N LEU A 164 1.55 5.51 7.30
CA LEU A 164 0.46 6.44 7.55
C LEU A 164 -0.26 6.82 6.24
N ILE A 165 0.51 7.12 5.19
CA ILE A 165 -0.02 7.44 3.87
C ILE A 165 -0.82 6.27 3.29
N ASP A 166 -0.28 5.05 3.30
CA ASP A 166 -0.96 3.87 2.75
C ASP A 166 -2.31 3.60 3.39
N ILE A 167 -2.36 3.64 4.72
CA ILE A 167 -3.55 3.27 5.46
C ILE A 167 -4.56 4.41 5.38
N LEU A 168 -4.19 5.63 5.80
CA LEU A 168 -5.16 6.72 5.97
C LEU A 168 -5.70 7.27 4.65
N SER A 169 -4.98 7.16 3.53
CA SER A 169 -5.49 7.61 2.22
C SER A 169 -6.43 6.59 1.54
N SER A 170 -6.37 5.31 1.93
CA SER A 170 -7.04 4.22 1.22
C SER A 170 -8.25 3.63 1.94
N ARG A 171 -8.36 3.81 3.26
CA ARG A 171 -9.47 3.29 4.07
C ARG A 171 -10.71 4.17 3.97
N THR A 172 -11.86 3.53 4.02
CA THR A 172 -13.19 4.14 4.07
C THR A 172 -13.49 4.72 5.46
N ASN A 173 -14.51 5.56 5.57
CA ASN A 173 -14.96 6.09 6.87
C ASN A 173 -15.22 4.96 7.89
N GLY A 174 -15.96 3.92 7.48
CA GLY A 174 -16.25 2.76 8.33
C GLY A 174 -15.00 2.03 8.81
N GLU A 175 -14.04 1.78 7.91
CA GLU A 175 -12.75 1.18 8.28
C GLU A 175 -11.97 2.09 9.25
N ILE A 176 -11.92 3.40 9.02
CA ILE A 176 -11.24 4.37 9.89
C ILE A 176 -11.84 4.39 11.30
N PHE A 177 -13.17 4.30 11.46
CA PHE A 177 -13.80 4.19 12.77
C PHE A 177 -13.42 2.90 13.49
N GLN A 178 -13.43 1.77 12.79
CA GLN A 178 -13.04 0.48 13.36
C GLN A 178 -11.56 0.45 13.75
N ILE A 179 -10.68 1.10 12.97
CA ILE A 179 -9.25 1.23 13.27
C ILE A 179 -9.05 2.05 14.54
N GLN A 180 -9.75 3.18 14.69
CA GLN A 180 -9.67 4.02 15.89
C GLN A 180 -10.11 3.25 17.15
N GLU A 181 -11.20 2.49 17.07
CA GLU A 181 -11.66 1.63 18.17
C GLU A 181 -10.62 0.56 18.51
N ALA A 182 -10.12 -0.17 17.50
CA ALA A 182 -9.10 -1.20 17.68
C ALA A 182 -7.81 -0.63 18.29
N TYR A 183 -7.37 0.54 17.83
CA TYR A 183 -6.18 1.22 18.34
C TYR A 183 -6.31 1.59 19.82
N CYS A 184 -7.47 2.14 20.20
CA CYS A 184 -7.79 2.47 21.59
C CYS A 184 -7.79 1.23 22.48
N LEU A 185 -8.46 0.15 22.04
CA LEU A 185 -8.56 -1.10 22.81
C LEU A 185 -7.20 -1.81 22.96
N GLN A 186 -6.37 -1.83 21.93
CA GLN A 186 -5.10 -2.56 21.94
C GLN A 186 -3.97 -1.82 22.66
N TYR A 187 -3.89 -0.51 22.49
CA TYR A 187 -2.74 0.28 22.95
C TYR A 187 -3.08 1.25 24.08
N ASN A 188 -4.37 1.41 24.42
CA ASN A 188 -4.85 2.39 25.39
C ASN A 188 -4.37 3.82 25.06
N ARG A 189 -4.44 4.16 23.78
CA ARG A 189 -4.02 5.46 23.21
C ARG A 189 -5.04 5.95 22.19
N ASN A 190 -5.05 7.26 21.94
CA ASN A 190 -5.89 7.85 20.91
C ASN A 190 -5.10 7.97 19.60
N LEU A 191 -5.62 7.39 18.51
CA LEU A 191 -4.94 7.41 17.21
C LEU A 191 -4.75 8.82 16.66
N GLN A 192 -5.74 9.71 16.82
CA GLN A 192 -5.65 11.08 16.31
C GLN A 192 -4.59 11.90 17.08
N GLU A 193 -4.52 11.72 18.40
CA GLU A 193 -3.51 12.38 19.24
C GLU A 193 -2.10 11.92 18.87
N ASP A 194 -1.91 10.61 18.66
CA ASP A 194 -0.61 10.06 18.25
C ASP A 194 -0.19 10.58 16.86
N VAL A 195 -1.11 10.56 15.88
CA VAL A 195 -0.87 11.17 14.55
C VAL A 195 -0.49 12.65 14.69
N TYR A 196 -1.20 13.39 15.56
CA TYR A 196 -0.93 14.81 15.76
C TYR A 196 0.47 15.06 16.37
N SER A 197 0.88 14.25 17.33
CA SER A 197 2.17 14.40 18.01
C SER A 197 3.37 13.96 17.19
N ASP A 198 3.21 12.92 16.36
CA ASP A 198 4.31 12.33 15.60
C ASP A 198 4.51 12.94 14.21
N THR A 199 3.60 13.81 13.76
CA THR A 199 3.70 14.47 12.46
C THR A 199 3.64 15.99 12.56
N SER A 200 3.97 16.71 11.49
CA SER A 200 3.96 18.17 11.50
C SER A 200 3.51 18.81 10.19
N GLY A 201 3.19 20.10 10.27
CA GLY A 201 2.79 20.93 9.13
C GLY A 201 1.59 20.40 8.36
N HIS A 202 1.53 20.75 7.08
CA HIS A 202 0.43 20.37 6.19
C HIS A 202 0.29 18.84 5.99
N PHE A 203 1.37 18.08 6.17
CA PHE A 203 1.30 16.61 6.17
C PHE A 203 0.45 16.11 7.34
N ARG A 204 0.73 16.56 8.56
CA ARG A 204 -0.10 16.27 9.73
C ARG A 204 -1.55 16.67 9.51
N ASP A 205 -1.78 17.92 9.11
CA ASP A 205 -3.13 18.46 9.02
C ASP A 205 -3.98 17.65 8.02
N THR A 206 -3.36 17.16 6.93
CA THR A 206 -4.01 16.24 5.98
C THR A 206 -4.32 14.87 6.60
N LEU A 207 -3.37 14.27 7.32
CA LEU A 207 -3.61 12.99 8.02
C LEU A 207 -4.71 13.12 9.08
N ILE A 208 -4.76 14.25 9.79
CA ILE A 208 -5.81 14.57 10.77
C ILE A 208 -7.17 14.68 10.10
N ASN A 209 -7.26 15.25 8.89
CA ASN A 209 -8.51 15.27 8.13
C ASN A 209 -8.96 13.86 7.70
N LEU A 210 -8.02 12.98 7.33
CA LEU A 210 -8.35 11.61 6.91
C LEU A 210 -8.76 10.72 8.10
N VAL A 211 -8.05 10.79 9.22
CA VAL A 211 -8.30 9.94 10.40
C VAL A 211 -9.60 10.29 11.12
N GLN A 212 -10.21 11.45 10.84
CA GLN A 212 -11.55 11.78 11.32
C GLN A 212 -12.63 10.85 10.74
N GLY A 213 -12.40 10.25 9.57
CA GLY A 213 -13.38 9.35 8.93
C GLY A 213 -14.69 10.05 8.57
N SER A 214 -14.61 11.32 8.16
CA SER A 214 -15.76 12.21 7.92
C SER A 214 -15.95 12.58 6.45
N ARG A 215 -15.38 11.81 5.52
CA ARG A 215 -15.52 12.07 4.08
C ARG A 215 -17.00 12.01 3.67
N GLU A 216 -17.45 12.96 2.85
CA GLU A 216 -18.77 12.96 2.24
C GLU A 216 -19.02 11.65 1.47
N GLU A 217 -20.22 11.10 1.60
CA GLU A 217 -20.67 9.91 0.86
C GLU A 217 -21.91 10.28 0.04
N GLY A 218 -21.94 9.91 -1.24
CA GLY A 218 -23.12 10.09 -2.08
C GLY A 218 -22.90 10.86 -3.38
N TYR A 219 -23.92 11.61 -3.78
CA TYR A 219 -24.10 12.15 -5.13
C TYR A 219 -23.09 13.23 -5.53
N THR A 220 -22.96 13.41 -6.84
CA THR A 220 -22.08 14.38 -7.47
C THR A 220 -22.82 15.66 -7.85
N ASP A 221 -22.14 16.80 -7.71
CA ASP A 221 -22.56 18.11 -8.21
C ASP A 221 -21.52 18.64 -9.22
N PRO A 222 -21.84 18.67 -10.53
CA PRO A 222 -20.94 19.17 -11.56
C PRO A 222 -20.55 20.63 -11.40
N ALA A 223 -21.46 21.50 -10.94
CA ALA A 223 -21.15 22.92 -10.77
C ALA A 223 -20.16 23.13 -9.62
N MET A 224 -20.35 22.39 -8.52
CA MET A 224 -19.38 22.34 -7.42
C MET A 224 -18.05 21.73 -7.90
N ALA A 225 -18.08 20.72 -8.77
CA ALA A 225 -16.86 20.09 -9.27
C ALA A 225 -15.97 21.07 -10.04
N THR A 226 -16.57 21.91 -10.90
CA THR A 226 -15.85 22.98 -11.61
C THR A 226 -15.28 24.02 -10.63
N GLN A 227 -16.02 24.39 -9.58
CA GLN A 227 -15.54 25.34 -8.56
C GLN A 227 -14.37 24.77 -7.76
N ASP A 228 -14.51 23.55 -7.23
CA ASP A 228 -13.44 22.87 -6.49
C ASP A 228 -12.20 22.66 -7.38
N ALA A 229 -12.38 22.37 -8.67
CA ALA A 229 -11.28 22.26 -9.62
C ALA A 229 -10.53 23.59 -9.82
N MET A 230 -11.22 24.73 -9.86
CA MET A 230 -10.59 26.05 -9.89
C MET A 230 -9.76 26.31 -8.62
N VAL A 231 -10.30 25.95 -7.45
CA VAL A 231 -9.58 26.08 -6.17
C VAL A 231 -8.32 25.21 -6.15
N LEU A 232 -8.40 23.96 -6.62
CA LEU A 232 -7.22 23.09 -6.74
C LEU A 232 -6.17 23.68 -7.69
N TRP A 233 -6.60 24.27 -8.81
CA TRP A 233 -5.71 24.92 -9.76
C TRP A 233 -5.01 26.14 -9.15
N GLU A 234 -5.77 27.04 -8.52
CA GLU A 234 -5.20 28.18 -7.81
C GLU A 234 -4.23 27.75 -6.70
N ALA A 235 -4.52 26.65 -6.00
CA ALA A 235 -3.63 26.14 -4.97
C ALA A 235 -2.28 25.66 -5.52
N CYS A 236 -2.28 25.05 -6.70
CA CYS A 236 -1.06 24.68 -7.41
C CYS A 236 -0.26 25.92 -7.84
N GLN A 237 -0.93 27.00 -8.26
CA GLN A 237 -0.27 28.23 -8.71
C GLN A 237 0.31 29.05 -7.56
N GLN A 238 -0.45 29.22 -6.47
CA GLN A 238 -0.10 30.14 -5.39
C GLN A 238 0.77 29.50 -4.30
N LYS A 239 0.54 28.21 -4.00
CA LYS A 239 1.34 27.41 -3.04
C LYS A 239 1.44 27.99 -1.62
N THR A 240 0.59 28.94 -1.24
CA THR A 240 0.57 29.51 0.13
C THR A 240 -0.07 28.55 1.13
N GLY A 241 0.15 28.76 2.43
CA GLY A 241 -0.43 27.91 3.47
C GLY A 241 -1.95 27.84 3.44
N GLU A 242 -2.62 28.97 3.16
CA GLU A 242 -4.08 29.03 3.01
C GLU A 242 -4.57 28.15 1.85
N HIS A 243 -3.92 28.27 0.69
CA HIS A 243 -4.28 27.47 -0.49
C HIS A 243 -4.01 25.97 -0.28
N LYS A 244 -2.94 25.61 0.44
CA LYS A 244 -2.68 24.22 0.84
C LYS A 244 -3.81 23.69 1.72
N THR A 245 -4.31 24.48 2.66
CA THR A 245 -5.46 24.11 3.50
C THR A 245 -6.72 23.90 2.66
N MET A 246 -7.03 24.80 1.71
CA MET A 246 -8.19 24.63 0.82
C MET A 246 -8.10 23.34 -0.02
N LEU A 247 -6.94 23.08 -0.61
CA LEU A 247 -6.68 21.86 -1.38
C LEU A 247 -6.88 20.60 -0.54
N GLN A 248 -6.38 20.58 0.70
CA GLN A 248 -6.57 19.45 1.62
C GLN A 248 -8.03 19.24 1.97
N MET A 249 -8.78 20.32 2.23
CA MET A 249 -10.20 20.25 2.56
C MET A 249 -10.99 19.59 1.43
N ILE A 250 -10.72 19.94 0.18
CA ILE A 250 -11.37 19.31 -0.98
C ILE A 250 -11.00 17.82 -1.06
N LEU A 251 -9.70 17.50 -1.09
CA LEU A 251 -9.23 16.13 -1.31
C LEU A 251 -9.60 15.15 -0.16
N CYS A 252 -9.69 15.64 1.08
CA CYS A 252 -10.00 14.80 2.24
C CYS A 252 -11.51 14.65 2.45
N ASN A 253 -12.32 15.67 2.16
CA ASN A 253 -13.74 15.67 2.54
C ASN A 253 -14.69 15.34 1.40
N LYS A 254 -14.38 15.66 0.13
CA LYS A 254 -15.31 15.36 -0.96
C LYS A 254 -15.46 13.87 -1.22
N SER A 255 -16.65 13.44 -1.63
CA SER A 255 -16.91 12.04 -1.97
C SER A 255 -15.99 11.57 -3.10
N TYR A 256 -15.72 10.26 -3.19
CA TYR A 256 -14.87 9.73 -4.26
C TYR A 256 -15.47 10.04 -5.64
N GLN A 257 -16.80 9.94 -5.77
CA GLN A 257 -17.51 10.26 -7.00
C GLN A 257 -17.38 11.74 -7.36
N GLN A 258 -17.48 12.64 -6.37
CA GLN A 258 -17.30 14.07 -6.58
C GLN A 258 -15.86 14.39 -7.00
N LEU A 259 -14.87 13.84 -6.29
CA LEU A 259 -13.46 14.04 -6.59
C LEU A 259 -13.08 13.56 -8.00
N TRP A 260 -13.70 12.48 -8.45
CA TRP A 260 -13.48 12.00 -9.82
C TRP A 260 -13.88 13.05 -10.86
N LEU A 261 -15.03 13.72 -10.69
CA LEU A 261 -15.44 14.84 -11.54
C LEU A 261 -14.54 16.06 -11.37
N VAL A 262 -14.15 16.40 -10.13
CA VAL A 262 -13.22 17.50 -9.85
C VAL A 262 -11.92 17.31 -10.62
N PHE A 263 -11.38 16.10 -10.69
CA PHE A 263 -10.13 15.84 -11.42
C PHE A 263 -10.28 15.99 -12.94
N GLN A 264 -11.46 15.69 -13.49
CA GLN A 264 -11.75 15.93 -14.90
C GLN A 264 -11.85 17.42 -15.21
N GLU A 265 -12.58 18.16 -14.38
CA GLU A 265 -12.71 19.61 -14.51
C GLU A 265 -11.36 20.31 -14.30
N PHE A 266 -10.53 19.80 -13.38
CA PHE A 266 -9.17 20.31 -13.20
C PHE A 266 -8.34 20.18 -14.47
N GLN A 267 -8.38 19.01 -15.13
CA GLN A 267 -7.70 18.79 -16.41
C GLN A 267 -8.25 19.72 -17.51
N ASN A 268 -9.56 19.94 -17.54
CA ASN A 268 -10.21 20.83 -18.51
C ASN A 268 -9.77 22.30 -18.33
N ILE A 269 -9.62 22.75 -17.08
CA ILE A 269 -9.27 24.14 -16.74
C ILE A 269 -7.77 24.39 -16.91
N SER A 270 -6.93 23.51 -16.36
CA SER A 270 -5.47 23.70 -16.30
C SER A 270 -4.75 23.19 -17.55
N GLY A 271 -5.34 22.24 -18.28
CA GLY A 271 -4.66 21.49 -19.33
C GLY A 271 -3.67 20.43 -18.80
N GLN A 272 -3.59 20.21 -17.49
CA GLN A 272 -2.63 19.31 -16.84
C GLN A 272 -3.31 18.28 -15.93
N ASP A 273 -2.71 17.10 -15.79
CA ASP A 273 -3.21 16.10 -14.85
C ASP A 273 -2.97 16.56 -13.41
N ILE A 274 -3.93 16.32 -12.52
CA ILE A 274 -3.81 16.75 -11.12
C ILE A 274 -2.60 16.11 -10.40
N VAL A 275 -2.21 14.87 -10.76
CA VAL A 275 -1.01 14.23 -10.18
C VAL A 275 0.25 14.95 -10.63
N ASP A 276 0.34 15.30 -11.92
CA ASP A 276 1.45 16.10 -12.46
C ASP A 276 1.56 17.46 -11.78
N ALA A 277 0.42 18.17 -11.68
CA ALA A 277 0.37 19.47 -11.02
C ALA A 277 0.83 19.38 -9.55
N ILE A 278 0.35 18.39 -8.79
CA ILE A 278 0.78 18.17 -7.40
C ILE A 278 2.30 17.91 -7.34
N ASN A 279 2.83 17.11 -8.26
CA ASN A 279 4.25 16.75 -8.30
C ASN A 279 5.17 17.92 -8.64
N GLU A 280 4.69 18.88 -9.43
CA GLU A 280 5.41 20.12 -9.75
C GLU A 280 5.27 21.18 -8.64
N CYS A 281 4.18 21.10 -7.86
CA CYS A 281 3.82 22.15 -6.93
C CYS A 281 4.29 21.91 -5.49
N TYR A 282 4.36 20.67 -5.06
CA TYR A 282 4.66 20.30 -3.69
C TYR A 282 5.74 19.23 -3.63
N ASP A 283 6.34 19.09 -2.45
CA ASP A 283 7.40 18.12 -2.17
C ASP A 283 7.14 17.30 -0.89
N GLY A 284 8.03 16.34 -0.65
CA GLY A 284 8.06 15.54 0.58
C GLY A 284 6.81 14.69 0.81
N TYR A 285 6.54 14.37 2.08
CA TYR A 285 5.41 13.51 2.45
C TYR A 285 4.05 14.16 2.25
N PHE A 286 3.99 15.50 2.28
CA PHE A 286 2.76 16.20 1.94
C PHE A 286 2.36 15.92 0.48
N GLN A 287 3.28 16.11 -0.47
CA GLN A 287 3.06 15.76 -1.88
C GLN A 287 2.65 14.28 -2.03
N GLN A 288 3.40 13.36 -1.42
CA GLN A 288 3.13 11.92 -1.54
C GLN A 288 1.74 11.54 -1.01
N LEU A 289 1.29 12.15 0.09
CA LEU A 289 -0.03 11.93 0.64
C LEU A 289 -1.14 12.44 -0.30
N LEU A 290 -0.97 13.64 -0.86
CA LEU A 290 -1.94 14.19 -1.82
C LEU A 290 -2.07 13.29 -3.05
N VAL A 291 -0.94 12.84 -3.61
CA VAL A 291 -0.92 11.89 -4.72
C VAL A 291 -1.61 10.59 -4.32
N ALA A 292 -1.31 10.03 -3.15
CA ALA A 292 -1.94 8.80 -2.68
C ALA A 292 -3.46 8.90 -2.60
N ILE A 293 -4.00 10.02 -2.10
CA ILE A 293 -5.45 10.28 -2.08
C ILE A 293 -6.03 10.26 -3.51
N VAL A 294 -5.42 11.04 -4.43
CA VAL A 294 -5.87 11.10 -5.83
C VAL A 294 -5.86 9.72 -6.48
N LEU A 295 -4.79 8.95 -6.27
CA LEU A 295 -4.65 7.61 -6.86
C LEU A 295 -5.63 6.61 -6.26
N CYS A 296 -5.92 6.68 -4.95
CA CYS A 296 -6.93 5.85 -4.31
C CYS A 296 -8.35 6.15 -4.80
N VAL A 297 -8.65 7.41 -5.14
CA VAL A 297 -9.94 7.79 -5.75
C VAL A 297 -10.04 7.25 -7.19
N ARG A 298 -8.96 7.31 -7.97
CA ARG A 298 -8.94 6.88 -9.38
C ARG A 298 -8.98 5.36 -9.54
N ASP A 299 -8.02 4.66 -8.94
CA ASP A 299 -7.87 3.21 -9.03
C ASP A 299 -7.01 2.74 -7.84
N LYS A 300 -7.69 2.40 -6.73
CA LYS A 300 -7.05 1.91 -5.50
C LYS A 300 -6.21 0.64 -5.72
N PRO A 301 -6.64 -0.38 -6.49
CA PRO A 301 -5.78 -1.48 -6.88
C PRO A 301 -4.49 -1.04 -7.61
N ALA A 302 -4.56 -0.09 -8.53
CA ALA A 302 -3.39 0.43 -9.23
C ALA A 302 -2.45 1.23 -8.30
N TYR A 303 -2.99 1.93 -7.31
CA TYR A 303 -2.21 2.56 -6.24
C TYR A 303 -1.40 1.52 -5.47
N PHE A 304 -2.03 0.43 -4.99
CA PHE A 304 -1.31 -0.61 -4.26
C PHE A 304 -0.33 -1.40 -5.14
N ALA A 305 -0.64 -1.59 -6.42
CA ALA A 305 0.31 -2.16 -7.38
C ALA A 305 1.57 -1.29 -7.51
N TYR A 306 1.40 0.05 -7.55
CA TYR A 306 2.52 0.98 -7.51
C TYR A 306 3.30 0.90 -6.21
N ARG A 307 2.61 0.91 -5.06
CA ARG A 307 3.28 0.82 -3.74
C ARG A 307 4.08 -0.46 -3.59
N LEU A 308 3.58 -1.59 -4.07
CA LEU A 308 4.32 -2.85 -4.10
C LEU A 308 5.56 -2.77 -5.00
N TYR A 309 5.45 -2.13 -6.17
CA TYR A 309 6.58 -1.98 -7.08
C TYR A 309 7.70 -1.14 -6.45
N CYS A 310 7.36 0.02 -5.89
CA CYS A 310 8.33 0.86 -5.19
C CYS A 310 8.96 0.14 -3.99
N ALA A 311 8.15 -0.58 -3.22
CA ALA A 311 8.66 -1.37 -2.10
C ALA A 311 9.66 -2.43 -2.55
N ILE A 312 9.43 -3.10 -3.68
CA ILE A 312 10.33 -4.15 -4.17
C ILE A 312 11.59 -3.56 -4.83
N HIS A 313 11.42 -2.63 -5.77
CA HIS A 313 12.50 -2.19 -6.67
C HIS A 313 13.20 -0.91 -6.22
N ASP A 314 12.45 0.07 -5.72
CA ASP A 314 13.00 1.41 -5.47
C ASP A 314 13.60 1.53 -4.06
N TYR A 315 13.05 0.79 -3.09
CA TYR A 315 13.48 0.84 -1.69
C TYR A 315 14.36 -0.34 -1.26
N GLY A 316 14.80 -1.18 -2.22
CA GLY A 316 15.64 -2.35 -1.92
C GLY A 316 14.91 -3.43 -1.11
N PHE A 317 13.71 -3.81 -1.57
CA PHE A 317 12.80 -4.75 -0.90
C PHE A 317 12.39 -4.35 0.53
N HIS A 318 11.49 -3.38 0.63
CA HIS A 318 10.92 -2.89 1.88
C HIS A 318 9.88 -3.87 2.46
N ASN A 319 10.37 -4.86 3.22
CA ASN A 319 9.58 -5.96 3.79
C ASN A 319 8.28 -5.52 4.47
N LYS A 320 8.32 -4.48 5.34
CA LYS A 320 7.14 -4.01 6.06
C LYS A 320 5.99 -3.62 5.13
N THR A 321 6.29 -2.87 4.06
CA THR A 321 5.27 -2.43 3.09
C THR A 321 4.73 -3.62 2.29
N VAL A 322 5.61 -4.53 1.85
CA VAL A 322 5.18 -5.72 1.11
C VAL A 322 4.26 -6.58 1.97
N ILE A 323 4.65 -6.90 3.20
CA ILE A 323 3.86 -7.69 4.14
C ILE A 323 2.51 -7.02 4.42
N ARG A 324 2.52 -5.74 4.79
CA ARG A 324 1.31 -4.97 5.09
C ARG A 324 0.31 -4.99 3.94
N ILE A 325 0.75 -4.70 2.73
CA ILE A 325 -0.15 -4.66 1.56
C ILE A 325 -0.67 -6.07 1.25
N LEU A 326 0.18 -7.08 1.23
CA LEU A 326 -0.24 -8.44 0.91
C LEU A 326 -1.27 -8.96 1.91
N ILE A 327 -1.06 -8.74 3.22
CA ILE A 327 -2.02 -9.16 4.25
C ILE A 327 -3.31 -8.34 4.14
N ALA A 328 -3.22 -7.01 4.19
CA ALA A 328 -4.39 -6.13 4.26
C ALA A 328 -5.28 -6.19 3.01
N ARG A 329 -4.73 -6.59 1.85
CA ARG A 329 -5.47 -6.66 0.58
C ARG A 329 -5.84 -8.08 0.16
N SER A 330 -5.33 -9.11 0.85
CA SER A 330 -5.49 -10.52 0.48
C SER A 330 -6.94 -10.98 0.33
N GLU A 331 -7.86 -10.45 1.12
CA GLU A 331 -9.30 -10.81 1.09
C GLU A 331 -10.17 -9.72 0.43
N ILE A 332 -9.55 -8.70 -0.17
CA ILE A 332 -10.25 -7.54 -0.74
C ILE A 332 -10.05 -7.50 -2.26
N ASP A 333 -8.84 -7.17 -2.70
CA ASP A 333 -8.57 -6.83 -4.11
C ASP A 333 -7.18 -7.25 -4.60
N LEU A 334 -6.46 -8.11 -3.85
CA LEU A 334 -5.10 -8.51 -4.21
C LEU A 334 -5.01 -9.19 -5.58
N LEU A 335 -6.07 -9.87 -6.05
CA LEU A 335 -6.09 -10.42 -7.41
C LEU A 335 -6.11 -9.30 -8.45
N THR A 336 -6.90 -8.25 -8.22
CA THR A 336 -6.94 -7.07 -9.09
C THR A 336 -5.64 -6.28 -9.04
N ILE A 337 -5.03 -6.13 -7.86
CA ILE A 337 -3.70 -5.52 -7.70
C ILE A 337 -2.66 -6.26 -8.54
N ARG A 338 -2.64 -7.59 -8.54
CA ARG A 338 -1.73 -8.40 -9.38
C ARG A 338 -1.90 -8.11 -10.86
N LYS A 339 -3.14 -8.02 -11.34
CA LYS A 339 -3.45 -7.67 -12.74
C LYS A 339 -2.90 -6.29 -13.09
N ARG A 340 -3.20 -5.27 -12.26
CA ARG A 340 -2.67 -3.90 -12.43
C ARG A 340 -1.15 -3.85 -12.41
N TYR A 341 -0.52 -4.63 -11.53
CA TYR A 341 0.93 -4.75 -11.45
C TYR A 341 1.52 -5.27 -12.77
N LYS A 342 1.00 -6.40 -13.28
CA LYS A 342 1.44 -7.02 -14.54
C LYS A 342 1.20 -6.10 -15.74
N GLU A 343 0.01 -5.49 -15.82
CA GLU A 343 -0.36 -4.52 -16.87
C GLU A 343 0.59 -3.33 -16.91
N ARG A 344 1.08 -2.88 -15.75
CA ARG A 344 1.92 -1.69 -15.62
C ARG A 344 3.40 -1.97 -15.83
N TYR A 345 3.93 -3.05 -15.26
CA TYR A 345 5.37 -3.31 -15.19
C TYR A 345 5.85 -4.43 -16.11
N GLY A 346 4.94 -5.13 -16.79
CA GLY A 346 5.25 -6.22 -17.72
C GLY A 346 5.72 -7.52 -17.06
N LYS A 347 5.98 -7.51 -15.75
CA LYS A 347 6.30 -8.66 -14.92
C LYS A 347 5.22 -8.87 -13.87
N SER A 348 4.95 -10.13 -13.51
CA SER A 348 3.99 -10.44 -12.45
C SER A 348 4.58 -10.10 -11.08
N LEU A 349 3.72 -9.70 -10.14
CA LEU A 349 4.11 -9.51 -8.74
C LEU A 349 4.74 -10.78 -8.15
N PHE A 350 4.24 -11.95 -8.55
CA PHE A 350 4.78 -13.25 -8.18
C PHE A 350 6.25 -13.40 -8.62
N HIS A 351 6.55 -13.08 -9.88
CA HIS A 351 7.92 -13.13 -10.42
C HIS A 351 8.87 -12.26 -9.61
N ASP A 352 8.45 -11.04 -9.29
CA ASP A 352 9.30 -10.11 -8.53
C ASP A 352 9.49 -10.57 -7.08
N ILE A 353 8.46 -11.03 -6.37
CA ILE A 353 8.62 -11.59 -5.01
C ILE A 353 9.62 -12.77 -5.03
N LYS A 354 9.49 -13.68 -6.00
CA LYS A 354 10.38 -14.84 -6.14
C LYS A 354 11.84 -14.47 -6.43
N ASN A 355 12.10 -13.35 -7.08
CA ASN A 355 13.46 -12.90 -7.36
C ASN A 355 14.13 -12.19 -6.18
N PHE A 356 13.35 -11.58 -5.29
CA PHE A 356 13.88 -10.72 -4.22
C PHE A 356 13.71 -11.28 -2.80
N ALA A 357 12.82 -12.24 -2.58
CA ALA A 357 12.67 -12.95 -1.30
C ALA A 357 13.25 -14.37 -1.37
N SER A 358 13.46 -15.00 -0.22
CA SER A 358 13.87 -16.41 -0.15
C SER A 358 13.25 -17.16 1.03
N GLY A 359 13.30 -18.50 0.97
CA GLY A 359 12.95 -19.38 2.09
C GLY A 359 11.46 -19.40 2.44
N HIS A 360 11.12 -19.67 3.70
CA HIS A 360 9.72 -19.75 4.15
C HIS A 360 9.00 -18.39 4.08
N TYR A 361 9.76 -17.29 4.17
CA TYR A 361 9.20 -15.95 3.97
C TYR A 361 8.70 -15.77 2.53
N GLU A 362 9.53 -16.08 1.53
CA GLU A 362 9.11 -16.08 0.11
C GLU A 362 7.91 -16.99 -0.10
N LYS A 363 7.96 -18.24 0.36
CA LYS A 363 6.85 -19.19 0.23
C LYS A 363 5.55 -18.63 0.78
N ALA A 364 5.58 -18.00 1.96
CA ALA A 364 4.40 -17.39 2.57
C ALA A 364 3.85 -16.23 1.73
N LEU A 365 4.71 -15.33 1.25
CA LEU A 365 4.28 -14.21 0.40
C LEU A 365 3.65 -14.72 -0.90
N LEU A 366 4.27 -15.70 -1.55
CA LEU A 366 3.77 -16.30 -2.78
C LEU A 366 2.44 -17.03 -2.56
N ALA A 367 2.28 -17.71 -1.42
CA ALA A 367 1.02 -18.35 -1.05
C ALA A 367 -0.11 -17.34 -0.83
N ILE A 368 0.16 -16.19 -0.19
CA ILE A 368 -0.81 -15.09 -0.07
C ILE A 368 -1.15 -14.49 -1.44
N CYS A 369 -0.17 -14.33 -2.32
CA CYS A 369 -0.41 -13.87 -3.68
C CYS A 369 -1.24 -14.85 -4.53
N ALA A 370 -1.33 -16.13 -4.14
CA ALA A 370 -2.05 -17.20 -4.85
C ALA A 370 -1.74 -17.24 -6.37
N GLY A 371 -0.46 -17.18 -6.74
CA GLY A 371 -0.05 -17.17 -8.15
C GLY A 371 -0.11 -18.56 -8.78
N ASP A 372 -0.95 -18.73 -9.80
CA ASP A 372 -0.87 -19.88 -10.70
C ASP A 372 0.53 -19.93 -11.33
N ILE A 373 1.07 -21.14 -11.48
CA ILE A 373 2.36 -21.41 -12.13
C ILE A 373 2.41 -20.86 -13.57
N GLU A 374 1.24 -20.57 -14.16
CA GLU A 374 1.06 -20.02 -15.51
C GLU A 374 1.39 -18.51 -15.64
N ASP A 375 1.69 -17.80 -14.53
CA ASP A 375 2.09 -16.38 -14.55
C ASP A 375 3.57 -16.14 -14.89
N TYR A 376 4.25 -17.15 -15.45
CA TYR A 376 5.67 -17.18 -15.82
C TYR A 376 5.98 -16.66 -17.23
#